data_AF-A0A924SZ45-F1
#
_entry.id   AF-A0A924SZ45-F1
#
_cell.length_a   1.000
_cell.length_b   1.000
_cell.length_c   1.000
_cell.angle_alpha   90.00
_cell.angle_beta   90.00
_cell.angle_gamma   90.00
#
_symmetry.space_group_name_H-M   'P 1'
#
loop_
_entity.id
_entity.type
_entity.pdbx_description
1 polymer ?
#
loop_
_entity_poly.entity_id
_entity_poly.type
_entity_poly.pdbx_seq_one_letter_code
_entity_poly.pdbx_strand_id
1 'polypeptide(L)'
;MLTNTVSDLELARCEDEPIRIPGAIQPHGWLFAFDARTFVLQHASDNVSALLGRRVEDILGCSLAEWLEPDDAAGFAEALHPPTTFDMNEPRPLVLNGVLHHACVYRADLLVVLELERFVPPVDKNDHLLARALRRL
;
A
#
# COMPACT_ATOMS: atom_id res chain seq x y z
N MET A 1 -31.98 -21.15 12.95
CA MET A 1 -31.52 -19.75 13.12
C MET A 1 -30.66 -19.73 14.37
N LEU A 2 -29.36 -19.48 14.26
CA LEU A 2 -28.46 -19.32 15.41
C LEU A 2 -28.44 -17.83 15.76
N THR A 3 -28.98 -17.46 16.91
CA THR A 3 -28.86 -16.10 17.47
C THR A 3 -27.47 -15.98 18.06
N ASN A 4 -26.57 -15.29 17.37
CA ASN A 4 -25.25 -14.97 17.86
C ASN A 4 -25.37 -13.78 18.83
N THR A 5 -25.76 -14.05 20.07
CA THR A 5 -25.83 -13.04 21.12
C THR A 5 -24.41 -12.76 21.59
N VAL A 6 -23.85 -11.64 21.16
CA VAL A 6 -22.56 -11.14 21.64
C VAL A 6 -22.74 -10.67 23.09
N SER A 7 -21.91 -11.16 23.99
CA SER A 7 -21.92 -10.83 25.41
C SER A 7 -21.25 -9.48 25.69
N ASP A 8 -21.62 -8.83 26.80
CA ASP A 8 -21.00 -7.56 27.23
C ASP A 8 -19.47 -7.71 27.46
N LEU A 9 -18.99 -8.91 27.79
CA LEU A 9 -17.57 -9.23 27.92
C LEU A 9 -16.85 -9.29 26.55
N GLU A 10 -17.55 -9.71 25.48
CA GLU A 10 -17.02 -9.67 24.12
C GLU A 10 -16.98 -8.24 23.58
N LEU A 11 -17.96 -7.40 23.92
CA LEU A 11 -17.96 -5.96 23.60
C LEU A 11 -16.84 -5.20 24.31
N ALA A 12 -16.61 -5.46 25.59
CA ALA A 12 -15.51 -4.83 26.35
C ALA A 12 -14.13 -5.19 25.78
N ARG A 13 -13.96 -6.40 25.24
CA ARG A 13 -12.71 -6.80 24.55
C ARG A 13 -12.53 -6.10 23.21
N CYS A 14 -13.60 -5.74 22.50
CA CYS A 14 -13.54 -4.94 21.28
C CYS A 14 -13.12 -3.48 21.54
N GLU A 15 -13.45 -2.93 22.71
CA GLU A 15 -13.03 -1.56 23.10
C GLU A 15 -11.52 -1.46 23.41
N ASP A 16 -10.94 -2.54 23.93
CA ASP A 16 -9.52 -2.59 24.33
C ASP A 16 -8.59 -3.11 23.23
N GLU A 17 -9.11 -3.58 22.09
CA GLU A 17 -8.27 -3.99 20.98
C GLU A 17 -7.53 -2.76 20.40
N PRO A 18 -6.18 -2.77 20.35
CA PRO A 18 -5.42 -1.70 19.72
C PRO A 18 -5.53 -1.78 18.19
N ILE A 19 -6.74 -1.59 17.66
CA ILE A 19 -7.05 -1.46 16.23
C ILE A 19 -6.32 -0.28 15.56
N ARG A 20 -5.70 0.60 16.36
CA ARG A 20 -4.88 1.74 15.90
C ARG A 20 -3.41 1.39 15.67
N ILE A 21 -2.97 0.19 16.05
CA ILE A 21 -1.61 -0.32 15.78
C ILE A 21 -1.71 -1.76 15.23
N PRO A 22 -2.45 -2.00 14.14
CA PRO A 22 -2.37 -3.29 13.48
C PRO A 22 -0.93 -3.46 12.99
N GLY A 23 -0.18 -4.38 13.60
CA GLY A 23 1.18 -4.74 13.18
C GLY A 23 1.23 -5.48 11.83
N ALA A 24 0.17 -5.37 11.02
CA ALA A 24 -0.04 -6.06 9.76
C ALA A 24 -0.91 -5.20 8.83
N ILE A 25 -0.68 -5.36 7.52
CA ILE A 25 -1.48 -4.72 6.47
C ILE A 25 -2.40 -5.73 5.78
N GLN A 26 -3.39 -5.24 5.05
CA GLN A 26 -4.13 -6.08 4.09
C GLN A 26 -3.18 -6.53 2.96
N PRO A 27 -3.28 -7.78 2.47
CA PRO A 27 -2.30 -8.34 1.53
C PRO A 27 -2.41 -7.81 0.09
N HIS A 28 -3.36 -6.92 -0.20
CA HIS A 28 -3.64 -6.41 -1.54
C HIS A 28 -2.71 -5.27 -1.98
N GLY A 29 -2.00 -4.66 -1.03
CA GLY A 29 -1.07 -3.58 -1.27
C GLY A 29 0.24 -3.77 -0.52
N TRP A 30 1.07 -2.74 -0.55
CA TRP A 30 2.38 -2.67 0.09
C TRP A 30 2.48 -1.40 0.91
N LEU A 31 3.25 -1.45 1.99
CA LEU A 31 3.46 -0.30 2.86
C LEU A 31 4.94 -0.02 3.05
N PHE A 32 5.29 1.26 2.98
CA PHE A 32 6.59 1.80 3.35
C PHE A 32 6.36 2.95 4.33
N ALA A 33 7.14 3.03 5.40
CA ALA A 33 7.13 4.15 6.32
C ALA A 33 8.55 4.71 6.49
N PHE A 34 8.70 5.98 6.17
CA PHE A 34 9.97 6.69 6.15
C PHE A 34 10.02 7.70 7.29
N ASP A 35 11.20 7.92 7.87
CA ASP A 35 11.41 9.05 8.75
C ASP A 35 11.10 10.36 8.01
N ALA A 36 10.23 11.19 8.58
CA ALA A 36 9.69 12.36 7.89
C ALA A 36 10.71 13.49 7.66
N ARG A 37 11.91 13.40 8.25
CA ARG A 37 12.96 14.42 8.10
C ARG A 37 14.07 13.96 7.16
N THR A 38 14.39 12.67 7.19
CA THR A 38 15.56 12.09 6.50
C THR A 38 15.16 11.21 5.32
N PHE A 39 13.88 10.82 5.22
CA PHE A 39 13.37 9.85 4.24
C PHE A 39 14.08 8.50 4.26
N VAL A 40 14.68 8.14 5.40
CA VAL A 40 15.23 6.81 5.64
C VAL A 40 14.09 5.85 5.96
N LEU A 41 14.08 4.68 5.34
CA LEU A 41 13.06 3.66 5.54
C LEU A 41 13.12 3.09 6.97
N GLN A 42 12.06 3.29 7.76
CA GLN A 42 11.96 2.80 9.14
C GLN A 42 11.16 1.50 9.23
N HIS A 43 10.11 1.38 8.41
CA HIS A 43 9.27 0.19 8.36
C HIS A 43 8.87 -0.13 6.92
N ALA A 44 8.69 -1.40 6.62
CA ALA A 44 8.05 -1.87 5.41
C ALA A 44 7.25 -3.13 5.72
N SER A 45 6.19 -3.39 4.95
CA SER A 45 5.45 -4.64 5.07
C SER A 45 6.27 -5.82 4.53
N ASP A 46 6.12 -7.02 5.12
CA ASP A 46 6.90 -8.21 4.72
C ASP A 46 6.78 -8.56 3.22
N ASN A 47 5.61 -8.25 2.63
CA ASN A 47 5.31 -8.55 1.23
C ASN A 47 5.97 -7.60 0.22
N VAL A 48 6.69 -6.54 0.65
CA VAL A 48 7.50 -5.71 -0.28
C VAL A 48 8.61 -6.53 -0.93
N SER A 49 9.01 -7.64 -0.33
CA SER A 49 10.00 -8.53 -0.92
C SER A 49 9.57 -9.11 -2.26
N ALA A 50 8.28 -9.39 -2.44
CA ALA A 50 7.72 -9.81 -3.72
C ALA A 50 7.66 -8.67 -4.75
N LEU A 51 7.62 -7.41 -4.29
CA LEU A 51 7.59 -6.22 -5.14
C LEU A 51 9.01 -5.82 -5.61
N LEU A 52 9.99 -5.87 -4.72
CA LEU A 52 11.35 -5.37 -4.92
C LEU A 52 12.36 -6.47 -5.29
N GLY A 53 12.03 -7.74 -5.06
CA GLY A 53 12.98 -8.84 -5.20
C GLY A 53 14.10 -8.85 -4.15
N ARG A 54 13.91 -8.13 -3.03
CA ARG A 54 14.87 -7.97 -1.93
C ARG A 54 14.21 -8.24 -0.59
N ARG A 55 14.95 -8.64 0.44
CA ARG A 55 14.36 -8.82 1.77
C ARG A 55 14.13 -7.46 2.41
N VAL A 56 13.13 -7.35 3.29
CA VAL A 56 12.86 -6.10 4.04
C VAL A 56 14.09 -5.71 4.85
N GLU A 57 14.71 -6.68 5.51
CA GLU A 57 15.91 -6.46 6.33
C GLU A 57 17.08 -5.84 5.55
N ASP A 58 17.16 -6.03 4.23
CA ASP A 58 18.24 -5.51 3.39
C ASP A 58 18.04 -4.03 3.03
N ILE A 59 16.85 -3.48 3.23
CA ILE A 59 16.48 -2.11 2.82
C ILE A 59 16.08 -1.21 4.01
N LEU A 60 15.81 -1.79 5.19
CA LEU A 60 15.55 -1.01 6.40
C LEU A 60 16.79 -0.19 6.79
N GLY A 61 16.56 1.06 7.20
CA GLY A 61 17.63 1.99 7.57
C GLY A 61 18.36 2.62 6.39
N CYS A 62 17.97 2.29 5.16
CA CYS A 62 18.53 2.89 3.95
C CYS A 62 17.66 4.02 3.39
N SER A 63 18.31 4.94 2.68
CA SER A 63 17.66 5.92 1.80
C SER A 63 17.20 5.27 0.49
N LEU A 64 16.23 5.89 -0.20
CA LEU A 64 15.68 5.38 -1.46
C LEU A 64 16.76 5.01 -2.49
N ALA A 65 17.79 5.86 -2.64
CA ALA A 65 18.84 5.71 -3.65
C ALA A 65 19.76 4.49 -3.43
N GLU A 66 19.73 3.88 -2.24
CA GLU A 66 20.56 2.71 -1.94
C GLU A 66 19.94 1.40 -2.42
N TRP A 67 18.62 1.37 -2.67
CA TRP A 67 17.89 0.14 -2.98
C TRP A 67 16.90 0.25 -4.14
N LEU A 68 16.66 1.45 -4.68
CA LEU A 68 15.91 1.68 -5.91
C LEU A 68 16.83 2.10 -7.05
N GLU A 69 16.44 1.73 -8.27
CA GLU A 69 17.02 2.33 -9.47
C GLU A 69 16.69 3.82 -9.54
N PRO A 70 17.51 4.65 -10.20
CA PRO A 70 17.39 6.12 -10.16
C PRO A 70 15.99 6.66 -10.54
N ASP A 71 15.36 6.07 -11.55
CA ASP A 71 14.03 6.50 -12.01
C ASP A 71 12.94 6.19 -10.99
N ASP A 72 12.98 4.98 -10.40
CA ASP A 72 12.04 4.56 -9.35
C ASP A 72 12.27 5.39 -8.07
N ALA A 73 13.52 5.67 -7.71
CA ALA A 73 13.87 6.52 -6.57
C ALA A 73 13.32 7.94 -6.74
N ALA A 74 13.40 8.50 -7.94
CA ALA A 74 12.83 9.81 -8.25
C ALA A 74 11.30 9.80 -8.14
N GLY A 75 10.63 8.77 -8.65
CA GLY A 75 9.17 8.60 -8.52
C GLY A 75 8.71 8.48 -7.07
N PHE A 76 9.43 7.71 -6.24
CA PHE A 76 9.18 7.65 -4.81
C PHE A 76 9.38 9.01 -4.14
N ALA A 77 10.48 9.71 -4.43
CA ALA A 77 10.76 11.03 -3.86
C ALA A 77 9.66 12.04 -4.22
N GLU A 78 9.17 12.03 -5.46
CA GLU A 78 8.04 12.86 -5.89
C GLU A 78 6.76 12.50 -5.13
N ALA A 79 6.42 11.21 -5.04
CA ALA A 79 5.22 10.76 -4.36
C ALA A 79 5.22 11.10 -2.87
N LEU A 80 6.38 10.98 -2.20
CA LEU A 80 6.57 11.23 -0.77
C LEU A 80 6.43 12.69 -0.36
N HIS A 81 6.39 13.64 -1.29
CA HIS A 81 6.05 15.03 -0.99
C HIS A 81 4.51 15.17 -0.91
N PRO A 82 3.90 15.20 0.29
CA PRO A 82 2.46 15.30 0.40
C PRO A 82 1.97 16.61 -0.25
N PRO A 83 0.80 16.61 -0.90
CA PRO A 83 0.20 17.84 -1.37
C PRO A 83 -0.10 18.76 -0.17
N THR A 84 -0.06 20.07 -0.38
CA THR A 84 -0.43 21.06 0.65
C THR A 84 -1.87 20.88 1.16
N THR A 85 -2.70 20.15 0.42
CA THR A 85 -4.04 19.70 0.80
C THR A 85 -4.05 18.18 0.92
N PHE A 86 -4.31 17.66 2.11
CA PHE A 86 -4.53 16.23 2.32
C PHE A 86 -5.86 15.82 1.68
N ASP A 87 -5.82 15.13 0.55
CA ASP A 87 -6.93 14.30 0.10
C ASP A 87 -6.47 12.85 0.04
N MET A 88 -6.93 12.06 1.01
CA MET A 88 -6.67 10.61 1.07
C MET A 88 -7.31 9.86 -0.12
N ASN A 89 -8.18 10.51 -0.89
CA ASN A 89 -8.93 9.91 -1.99
C ASN A 89 -8.30 10.16 -3.38
N GLU A 90 -7.17 10.85 -3.48
CA GLU A 90 -6.46 11.04 -4.75
C GLU A 90 -5.18 10.18 -4.79
N PRO A 91 -5.30 8.87 -5.13
CA PRO A 91 -4.14 8.03 -5.33
C PRO A 91 -3.28 8.59 -6.46
N ARG A 92 -1.98 8.72 -6.18
CA ARG A 92 -1.00 9.23 -7.13
C ARG A 92 -0.46 8.11 -8.00
N PRO A 93 -0.25 8.32 -9.30
CA PRO A 93 0.43 7.34 -10.13
C PRO A 93 1.90 7.22 -9.69
N LEU A 94 2.35 6.01 -9.42
CA LEU A 94 3.76 5.71 -9.17
C LEU A 94 4.18 4.53 -10.06
N VAL A 95 5.26 4.70 -10.83
CA VAL A 95 5.87 3.61 -11.58
C VAL A 95 6.99 3.01 -10.73
N LEU A 96 6.98 1.69 -10.60
CA LEU A 96 8.02 0.91 -9.93
C LEU A 96 8.28 -0.34 -10.75
N ASN A 97 9.54 -0.61 -11.11
CA ASN A 97 9.90 -1.74 -11.97
C ASN A 97 9.09 -1.77 -13.28
N GLY A 98 8.76 -0.59 -13.84
CA GLY A 98 7.95 -0.44 -15.04
C GLY A 98 6.44 -0.74 -14.87
N VAL A 99 5.97 -1.00 -13.65
CA VAL A 99 4.57 -1.27 -13.34
C VAL A 99 3.93 -0.06 -12.66
N LEU A 100 2.75 0.33 -13.13
CA LEU A 100 1.99 1.44 -12.56
C LEU A 100 1.24 0.99 -11.29
N HIS A 101 1.33 1.83 -10.26
CA HIS A 101 0.68 1.68 -8.97
C HIS A 101 -0.11 2.95 -8.62
N HIS A 102 -1.12 2.77 -7.78
CA HIS A 102 -1.74 3.83 -7.01
C HIS A 102 -0.98 4.00 -5.70
N ALA A 103 -0.51 5.20 -5.42
CA ALA A 103 0.20 5.57 -4.21
C ALA A 103 -0.66 6.50 -3.35
N CYS A 104 -0.95 6.10 -2.11
CA CYS A 104 -1.51 6.97 -1.08
C CYS A 104 -0.40 7.35 -0.11
N VAL A 105 -0.25 8.66 0.18
CA VAL A 105 0.81 9.16 1.05
C VAL A 105 0.22 10.04 2.13
N TYR A 106 0.60 9.76 3.38
CA TYR A 106 0.15 10.54 4.52
C TYR A 106 1.22 10.64 5.60
N ARG A 107 1.04 11.61 6.50
CA ARG A 107 1.95 11.84 7.63
C ARG A 107 1.35 11.20 8.88
N ALA A 108 2.14 10.40 9.58
CA ALA A 108 1.81 9.80 10.86
C ALA A 108 2.94 10.11 11.86
N ASP A 109 2.73 11.13 12.70
CA ASP A 109 3.72 11.64 13.67
C ASP A 109 5.11 11.97 13.07
N LEU A 110 6.09 11.08 13.26
CA LEU A 110 7.47 11.24 12.77
C LEU A 110 7.69 10.51 11.45
N LEU A 111 6.67 9.87 10.90
CA LEU A 111 6.74 9.08 9.69
C LEU A 111 5.95 9.73 8.55
N VAL A 112 6.46 9.52 7.34
CA VAL A 112 5.67 9.62 6.10
C VAL A 112 5.41 8.19 5.65
N VAL A 113 4.13 7.84 5.57
CA VAL A 113 3.68 6.51 5.15
C VAL A 113 3.25 6.59 3.70
N LEU A 114 3.69 5.61 2.91
CA LEU A 114 3.33 5.40 1.52
C LEU A 114 2.73 4.00 1.39
N GLU A 115 1.48 3.96 0.94
CA GLU A 115 0.76 2.73 0.63
C GLU A 115 0.67 2.60 -0.89
N LEU A 116 1.03 1.43 -1.43
CA LEU A 116 0.94 1.12 -2.85
C LEU A 116 -0.10 0.03 -3.10
N GLU A 117 -0.89 0.23 -4.15
CA GLU A 117 -1.71 -0.82 -4.75
C GLU A 117 -1.41 -0.89 -6.25
N ARG A 118 -1.40 -2.10 -6.82
CA ARG A 118 -1.19 -2.24 -8.26
C ARG A 118 -2.33 -1.57 -9.02
N PHE A 119 -2.01 -0.72 -9.99
CA PHE A 119 -3.03 -0.23 -10.91
C PHE A 119 -3.50 -1.36 -11.80
N VAL A 120 -4.78 -1.70 -11.69
CA VAL A 120 -5.45 -2.62 -12.60
C VAL A 120 -6.40 -1.78 -13.46
N PRO A 121 -6.12 -1.60 -14.76
CA PRO A 121 -7.05 -0.90 -15.63
C PRO A 121 -8.40 -1.61 -15.57
N PRO A 122 -9.52 -0.86 -15.56
CA PRO A 122 -10.83 -1.47 -15.55
C PRO A 122 -10.95 -2.43 -16.74
N VAL A 123 -11.20 -3.71 -16.44
CA VAL A 123 -11.49 -4.71 -17.47
C VAL A 123 -12.79 -4.30 -18.13
N ASP A 124 -12.77 -4.04 -19.44
CA ASP A 124 -14.01 -3.81 -20.18
C ASP A 124 -14.89 -5.06 -20.04
N LYS A 125 -16.01 -4.92 -19.33
CA LYS A 125 -16.96 -6.01 -19.11
C LYS A 125 -17.61 -6.48 -20.42
N ASN A 126 -17.50 -5.71 -21.51
CA ASN A 126 -18.02 -6.10 -22.82
C ASN A 126 -17.18 -7.17 -23.54
N ASP A 127 -15.88 -7.31 -23.23
CA ASP A 127 -15.02 -8.31 -23.90
C ASP A 127 -15.39 -9.75 -23.53
N HIS A 128 -15.86 -9.97 -22.30
CA HIS A 128 -16.25 -11.30 -21.84
C HIS A 128 -17.58 -11.78 -22.44
N LEU A 129 -18.47 -10.87 -22.83
CA LEU A 129 -19.73 -11.21 -23.49
C LEU A 129 -19.51 -11.56 -24.97
N LEU A 130 -18.63 -10.83 -25.66
CA LEU A 130 -18.23 -11.13 -27.04
C LEU A 130 -17.41 -12.42 -27.13
N ALA A 131 -16.42 -12.62 -26.26
CA ALA A 131 -15.61 -13.84 -26.26
C ALA A 131 -16.44 -15.10 -25.92
N ARG A 132 -17.51 -14.96 -25.13
CA ARG A 132 -18.42 -16.06 -24.77
C ARG A 132 -19.52 -16.29 -25.82
N ALA A 133 -19.91 -15.26 -26.57
CA ALA A 133 -20.85 -15.37 -27.69
C ALA A 133 -20.18 -16.02 -28.92
N LEU A 134 -18.92 -15.68 -29.21
CA LEU A 134 -18.18 -16.22 -30.37
C LEU A 134 -17.72 -17.68 -30.19
N ARG A 135 -17.65 -18.19 -28.95
CA ARG A 135 -17.37 -19.61 -28.65
C ARG A 135 -18.60 -20.53 -28.77
N ARG A 136 -19.76 -19.97 -29.13
CA ARG A 136 -21.05 -20.67 -29.31
C ARG A 136 -21.55 -20.65 -30.76
N LEU A 137 -20.72 -20.15 -31.68
CA LEU A 137 -20.88 -20.26 -33.14
C LEU A 137 -19.84 -21.26 -33.66
#